data_AF-A0A1V4M9A5-F1
#
_entry.id   AF-A0A1V4M9A5-F1
#
_cell.length_a   1.000
_cell.length_b   1.000
_cell.length_c   1.000
_cell.angle_alpha   90.00
_cell.angle_beta   90.00
_cell.angle_gamma   90.00
#
_symmetry.space_group_name_H-M   'P 1'
#
loop_
_entity.id
_entity.type
_entity.pdbx_description
1 polymer ?
#
loop_
_entity_poly.entity_id
_entity_poly.type
_entity_poly.pdbx_seq_one_letter_code
_entity_poly.pdbx_strand_id
1 'polypeptide(L)'
;MAALKTKFNGVEEAILDRQADKLAKTVAQEDQIETALSGVTFATLLQSETDRRTTEAVDTAVKKYEKKYNLRDGKPIEEPEKKKPDPKKETDDVPAWAKALTEKLDTYDEKLSKMEKEREKTSKLSQAKELLKASKIPDKLKDKWLKRVDVDDETSLEDQVKALEEEYLELKQEHINESVNEGEGKQTGVATNAEMSEYLDEKFPKEESAK
;
A
#
# COMPACT_ATOMS: atom_id res chain seq x y z
N MET A 1 -3.66 25.44 -17.65
CA MET A 1 -3.75 24.46 -16.54
C MET A 1 -5.19 24.09 -16.19
N ALA A 2 -6.08 25.05 -15.87
CA ALA A 2 -7.48 24.78 -15.51
C ALA A 2 -8.24 23.90 -16.54
N ALA A 3 -8.12 24.22 -17.83
CA ALA A 3 -8.75 23.44 -18.90
C ALA A 3 -8.27 21.97 -19.02
N LEU A 4 -6.99 21.70 -18.73
CA LEU A 4 -6.45 20.34 -18.72
C LEU A 4 -6.95 19.54 -17.51
N LYS A 5 -7.03 20.16 -16.34
CA LYS A 5 -7.58 19.54 -15.12
C LYS A 5 -9.04 19.13 -15.30
N THR A 6 -9.85 19.97 -15.95
CA THR A 6 -11.26 19.64 -16.25
C THR A 6 -11.38 18.48 -17.25
N LYS A 7 -10.48 18.41 -18.24
CA LYS A 7 -10.51 17.36 -19.28
C LYS A 7 -9.98 16.01 -18.78
N PHE A 8 -9.04 16.01 -17.85
CA PHE A 8 -8.32 14.83 -17.38
C PHE A 8 -8.48 14.62 -15.87
N ASN A 9 -9.72 14.36 -15.44
CA ASN A 9 -10.00 14.12 -14.03
C ASN A 9 -9.34 12.82 -13.56
N GLY A 10 -8.59 12.87 -12.45
CA GLY A 10 -7.84 11.73 -11.91
C GLY A 10 -6.40 11.57 -12.42
N VAL A 11 -5.91 12.45 -13.28
CA VAL A 11 -4.47 12.53 -13.62
C VAL A 11 -3.75 13.42 -12.61
N GLU A 12 -2.54 13.02 -12.22
CA GLU A 12 -1.71 13.77 -11.28
C GLU A 12 -1.39 15.18 -11.80
N GLU A 13 -1.48 16.18 -10.92
CA GLU A 13 -1.32 17.60 -11.26
C GLU A 13 0.05 17.88 -11.88
N ALA A 14 1.12 17.26 -11.38
CA ALA A 14 2.47 17.40 -11.92
C ALA A 14 2.61 16.95 -13.39
N ILE A 15 1.79 15.98 -13.83
CA ILE A 15 1.76 15.50 -15.22
C ILE A 15 1.05 16.53 -16.11
N LEU A 16 -0.07 17.07 -15.63
CA LEU A 16 -0.83 18.09 -16.33
C LEU A 16 -0.06 19.40 -16.46
N ASP A 17 0.75 19.74 -15.46
CA ASP A 17 1.59 20.95 -15.45
C ASP A 17 2.69 20.88 -16.48
N ARG A 18 3.37 19.74 -16.57
CA ARG A 18 4.38 19.54 -17.61
C ARG A 18 3.79 19.58 -19.01
N GLN A 19 2.59 19.02 -19.20
CA GLN A 19 1.92 19.11 -20.48
C GLN A 19 1.50 20.56 -20.79
N ALA A 20 1.07 21.32 -19.78
CA ALA A 20 0.79 22.75 -19.93
C ALA A 20 2.06 23.52 -20.31
N ASP A 21 3.20 23.25 -19.68
CA ASP A 21 4.49 23.87 -20.00
C ASP A 21 4.98 23.50 -21.40
N LYS A 22 4.77 22.24 -21.82
CA LYS A 22 5.11 21.78 -23.17
C LYS A 22 4.28 22.50 -24.22
N LEU A 23 2.97 22.63 -23.99
CA LEU A 23 2.07 23.40 -24.85
C LEU A 23 2.41 24.89 -24.85
N ALA A 24 2.76 25.48 -23.71
CA ALA A 24 3.13 26.89 -23.62
C ALA A 24 4.42 27.21 -24.41
N LYS A 25 5.31 26.23 -24.57
CA LYS A 25 6.54 26.38 -25.37
C LYS A 25 6.31 26.19 -26.87
N THR A 26 5.31 25.41 -27.27
CA THR A 26 5.04 25.09 -28.69
C THR A 26 3.93 25.94 -29.30
N VAL A 27 3.02 26.47 -28.47
CA VAL A 27 1.86 27.26 -28.89
C VAL A 27 2.08 28.70 -28.43
N ALA A 28 2.64 29.51 -29.32
CA ALA A 28 2.92 30.92 -29.07
C ALA A 28 1.73 31.84 -29.40
N GLN A 29 0.69 31.30 -30.02
CA GLN A 29 -0.46 32.05 -30.56
C GLN A 29 -1.73 31.69 -29.78
N GLU A 30 -2.42 32.72 -29.27
CA GLU A 30 -3.57 32.59 -28.36
C GLU A 30 -4.78 31.87 -29.00
N ASP A 31 -4.95 32.02 -30.31
CA ASP A 31 -5.94 31.36 -31.15
C ASP A 31 -5.68 29.85 -31.34
N GLN A 32 -4.44 29.39 -31.11
CA GLN A 32 -4.08 27.98 -31.22
C GLN A 32 -4.18 27.24 -29.88
N ILE A 33 -4.36 27.93 -28.76
CA ILE A 33 -4.38 27.33 -27.42
C ILE A 33 -5.56 26.37 -27.27
N GLU A 34 -6.77 26.76 -27.69
CA GLU A 34 -7.95 25.89 -27.59
C GLU A 34 -7.84 24.65 -28.48
N THR A 35 -7.32 24.82 -29.70
CA THR A 35 -7.08 23.71 -30.63
C THR A 35 -6.02 22.76 -30.07
N ALA A 36 -4.92 23.28 -29.54
CA ALA A 36 -3.86 22.47 -28.95
C ALA A 36 -4.34 21.71 -27.70
N LEU A 37 -5.15 22.34 -26.85
CA LEU A 37 -5.77 21.70 -25.68
C LEU A 37 -6.77 20.61 -26.09
N SER A 38 -7.52 20.81 -27.17
CA SER A 38 -8.41 19.79 -27.73
C SER A 38 -7.64 18.57 -28.26
N GLY A 39 -6.46 18.78 -28.85
CA GLY A 39 -5.57 17.75 -29.38
C GLY A 39 -4.81 16.93 -28.32
N VAL A 40 -4.70 17.40 -27.07
CA VAL A 40 -4.13 16.58 -25.98
C VAL A 40 -5.06 15.40 -25.70
N THR A 41 -4.50 14.19 -25.74
CA THR A 41 -5.17 12.94 -25.37
C THR A 41 -4.44 12.25 -24.22
N PHE A 42 -5.08 11.25 -23.59
CA PHE A 42 -4.43 10.41 -22.59
C PHE A 42 -3.17 9.71 -23.12
N ALA A 43 -3.16 9.30 -24.39
CA ALA A 43 -1.99 8.70 -25.03
C ALA A 43 -0.81 9.70 -25.09
N THR A 44 -1.09 10.98 -25.40
CA THR A 44 -0.08 12.03 -25.42
C THR A 44 0.48 12.31 -24.02
N LEU A 45 -0.36 12.28 -22.99
CA LEU A 45 0.07 12.42 -21.59
C LEU A 45 0.98 11.26 -21.17
N LEU A 46 0.58 10.02 -21.46
CA LEU A 46 1.36 8.82 -21.14
C LEU A 46 2.70 8.79 -21.87
N GLN A 47 2.71 9.17 -23.15
CA GLN A 47 3.93 9.26 -23.93
C GLN A 47 4.88 10.32 -23.36
N SER A 48 4.35 11.47 -22.92
CA SER A 48 5.15 12.52 -22.27
C SER A 48 5.77 12.04 -20.94
N GLU A 49 5.04 11.27 -20.14
CA GLU A 49 5.58 10.71 -18.90
C GLU A 49 6.61 9.61 -19.14
N THR A 50 6.41 8.79 -20.16
CA THR A 50 7.35 7.75 -20.55
C THR A 50 8.65 8.37 -21.05
N ASP A 51 8.55 9.43 -21.87
CA ASP A 51 9.68 10.20 -22.38
C ASP A 51 10.48 10.81 -21.22
N ARG A 52 9.81 11.47 -20.26
CA ARG A 52 10.48 12.03 -19.07
C ARG A 52 11.27 10.99 -18.29
N ARG A 53 10.65 9.85 -17.94
CA ARG A 53 11.32 8.81 -17.16
C ARG A 53 12.51 8.22 -17.91
N THR A 54 12.43 8.16 -19.23
CA THR A 54 13.52 7.71 -20.10
C THR A 54 14.65 8.73 -20.14
N THR A 55 14.33 10.02 -20.36
CA THR A 55 15.32 11.11 -20.35
C THR A 55 16.04 11.21 -19.01
N GLU A 56 15.32 11.14 -17.89
CA GLU A 56 15.92 11.20 -16.55
C GLU A 56 16.87 10.04 -16.28
N ALA A 57 16.52 8.84 -16.73
CA ALA A 57 17.39 7.67 -16.60
C ALA A 57 18.67 7.82 -17.45
N VAL A 58 18.53 8.30 -18.69
CA VAL A 58 19.66 8.54 -19.60
C VAL A 58 20.57 9.66 -19.06
N ASP A 59 20.02 10.80 -18.68
CA ASP A 59 20.78 11.92 -18.11
C ASP A 59 21.52 11.53 -16.84
N THR A 60 20.89 10.71 -15.98
CA THR A 60 21.52 10.21 -14.77
C THR A 60 22.66 9.25 -15.10
N ALA A 61 22.48 8.38 -16.09
CA ALA A 61 23.54 7.47 -16.54
C ALA A 61 24.73 8.23 -17.14
N VAL A 62 24.46 9.23 -18.00
CA VAL A 62 25.49 10.10 -18.58
C VAL A 62 26.24 10.86 -17.49
N LYS A 63 25.54 11.52 -16.56
CA LYS A 63 26.18 12.25 -15.44
C LYS A 63 27.02 11.34 -14.54
N LYS A 64 26.55 10.12 -14.25
CA LYS A 64 27.31 9.12 -13.48
C LYS A 64 28.57 8.68 -14.22
N TYR A 65 28.47 8.47 -15.53
CA TYR A 65 29.60 8.12 -16.39
C TYR A 65 30.61 9.27 -16.47
N GLU A 66 30.15 10.47 -16.78
CA GLU A 66 30.94 11.70 -16.84
C GLU A 66 31.69 11.96 -15.52
N LYS A 67 31.01 11.82 -14.39
CA LYS A 67 31.63 11.96 -13.06
C LYS A 67 32.67 10.88 -12.78
N LYS A 68 32.42 9.62 -13.20
CA LYS A 68 33.34 8.50 -12.97
C LYS A 68 34.63 8.63 -13.77
N TYR A 69 34.54 9.19 -14.98
CA TYR A 69 35.67 9.28 -15.91
C TYR A 69 36.21 10.71 -16.08
N ASN A 70 35.74 11.66 -15.27
CA ASN A 70 36.11 13.08 -15.33
C ASN A 70 35.92 13.69 -16.75
N LEU A 71 34.81 13.33 -17.37
CA LEU A 71 34.41 13.77 -18.70
C LEU A 71 33.26 14.79 -18.58
N ARG A 72 33.09 15.62 -19.59
CA ARG A 72 31.87 16.42 -19.80
C ARG A 72 31.60 16.51 -21.29
N ASP A 73 30.36 16.21 -21.69
CA ASP A 73 29.94 16.14 -23.09
C ASP A 73 30.83 15.19 -23.92
N GLY A 74 31.26 14.09 -23.31
CA GLY A 74 32.14 13.09 -23.93
C GLY A 74 33.60 13.53 -24.12
N LYS A 75 33.98 14.71 -23.64
CA LYS A 75 35.36 15.21 -23.70
C LYS A 75 36.02 15.15 -22.31
N PRO A 76 37.30 14.75 -22.22
CA PRO A 76 38.08 14.93 -21.01
C PRO A 76 38.01 16.38 -20.58
N ILE A 77 37.67 16.60 -19.31
CA ILE A 77 37.83 17.92 -18.70
C ILE A 77 39.34 18.05 -18.47
N GLU A 78 40.02 18.89 -19.25
CA GLU A 78 41.37 19.35 -18.91
C GLU A 78 41.27 20.09 -17.58
N GLU A 79 41.71 19.44 -16.50
CA GLU A 79 41.94 20.15 -15.26
C GLU A 79 43.02 21.21 -15.52
N PRO A 80 42.79 22.50 -15.23
CA PRO A 80 43.95 23.34 -14.95
C PRO A 80 44.70 22.64 -13.83
N GLU A 81 46.02 22.41 -14.00
CA GLU A 81 46.88 21.83 -12.97
C GLU A 81 46.47 22.38 -11.61
N LYS A 82 45.81 21.55 -10.82
CA LYS A 82 45.58 21.85 -9.42
C LYS A 82 46.97 21.85 -8.82
N LYS A 83 47.54 23.05 -8.63
CA LYS A 83 48.55 23.26 -7.60
C LYS A 83 48.04 22.52 -6.38
N LYS A 84 48.76 21.47 -5.98
CA LYS A 84 48.50 20.76 -4.75
C LYS A 84 48.27 21.83 -3.68
N PRO A 85 47.08 21.90 -3.06
CA PRO A 85 46.95 22.80 -1.95
C PRO A 85 48.00 22.39 -0.93
N ASP A 86 48.79 23.35 -0.45
CA ASP A 86 49.56 23.19 0.78
C ASP A 86 48.69 22.47 1.82
N PRO A 87 49.26 21.64 2.70
CA PRO A 87 48.51 20.90 3.72
C PRO A 87 47.96 21.89 4.74
N LYS A 88 46.89 22.59 4.35
CA LYS A 88 46.08 23.41 5.21
C LYS A 88 45.17 22.43 5.90
N LYS A 89 45.56 22.10 7.14
CA LYS A 89 44.82 21.38 8.18
C LYS A 89 43.45 20.91 7.69
N GLU A 90 43.33 19.60 7.51
CA GLU A 90 42.07 18.89 7.50
C GLU A 90 41.16 19.52 8.57
N THR A 91 40.16 20.24 8.10
CA THR A 91 38.96 20.44 8.88
C THR A 91 37.97 19.51 8.20
N ASP A 92 37.65 18.41 8.90
CA ASP A 92 36.60 17.43 8.60
C ASP A 92 35.19 18.05 8.54
N ASP A 93 35.09 19.34 8.20
CA ASP A 93 33.87 20.10 8.33
C ASP A 93 33.15 20.12 6.99
N VAL A 94 32.28 19.11 6.82
CA VAL A 94 31.20 19.12 5.82
C VAL A 94 30.58 20.52 5.82
N PRO A 95 30.48 21.20 4.65
CA PRO A 95 29.94 22.57 4.60
C PRO A 95 28.57 22.66 5.28
N ALA A 96 28.29 23.77 5.98
CA ALA A 96 27.04 23.92 6.73
C ALA A 96 25.78 23.68 5.88
N TRP A 97 25.80 24.03 4.59
CA TRP A 97 24.70 23.76 3.67
C TRP A 97 24.53 22.26 3.35
N ALA A 98 25.62 21.49 3.31
CA ALA A 98 25.60 20.05 3.07
C ALA A 98 25.13 19.30 4.32
N LYS A 99 25.55 19.72 5.52
CA LYS A 99 25.01 19.21 6.80
C LYS A 99 23.50 19.49 6.93
N ALA A 100 23.06 20.70 6.60
CA ALA A 100 21.64 21.06 6.63
C ALA A 100 20.81 20.27 5.59
N LEU A 101 21.41 19.86 4.48
CA LEU A 101 20.74 19.02 3.48
C LEU A 101 20.64 17.57 3.95
N THR A 102 21.70 16.99 4.54
CA THR A 102 21.67 15.63 5.10
C THR A 102 20.68 15.52 6.25
N GLU A 103 20.66 16.49 7.18
CA GLU A 103 19.68 16.52 8.27
C GLU A 103 18.24 16.57 7.73
N LYS A 104 17.99 17.35 6.68
CA LYS A 104 16.66 17.36 6.03
C LYS A 104 16.32 16.02 5.42
N LEU A 105 17.24 15.39 4.69
CA LEU A 105 17.04 14.07 4.10
C LEU A 105 16.72 13.02 5.17
N ASP A 106 17.50 12.98 6.25
CA ASP A 106 17.26 12.06 7.38
C ASP A 106 15.86 12.28 7.99
N THR A 107 15.44 13.53 8.19
CA THR A 107 14.09 13.82 8.70
C THR A 107 12.98 13.41 7.73
N TYR A 108 13.23 13.45 6.42
CA TYR A 108 12.28 12.98 5.42
C TYR A 108 12.21 11.46 5.39
N ASP A 109 13.35 10.77 5.46
CA ASP A 109 13.43 9.32 5.51
C ASP A 109 12.76 8.76 6.77
N GLU A 110 12.93 9.41 7.93
CA GLU A 110 12.21 9.06 9.15
C GLU A 110 10.69 9.23 9.00
N LYS A 111 10.24 10.31 8.36
CA LYS A 111 8.81 10.56 8.13
C LYS A 111 8.21 9.57 7.14
N LEU A 112 8.92 9.27 6.04
CA LEU A 112 8.50 8.26 5.08
C LEU A 112 8.40 6.89 5.73
N SER A 113 9.43 6.48 6.48
CA SER A 113 9.43 5.22 7.23
C SER A 113 8.26 5.11 8.21
N LYS A 114 7.90 6.22 8.90
CA LYS A 114 6.74 6.26 9.78
C LYS A 114 5.43 6.13 9.00
N MET A 115 5.26 6.87 7.90
CA MET A 115 4.06 6.78 7.06
C MET A 115 3.89 5.40 6.43
N GLU A 116 4.97 4.76 5.99
CA GLU A 116 4.94 3.40 5.45
C GLU A 116 4.48 2.40 6.50
N LYS A 117 5.03 2.46 7.72
CA LYS A 117 4.59 1.63 8.85
C LYS A 117 3.12 1.87 9.20
N GLU A 118 2.67 3.12 9.25
CA GLU A 118 1.25 3.43 9.52
C GLU A 118 0.32 2.91 8.42
N ARG A 119 0.72 3.02 7.15
CA ARG A 119 -0.02 2.47 6.02
C ARG A 119 -0.09 0.94 6.07
N GLU A 120 1.02 0.29 6.38
CA GLU A 120 1.07 -1.17 6.52
C GLU A 120 0.15 -1.64 7.65
N LYS A 121 0.22 -1.00 8.82
CA LYS A 121 -0.68 -1.29 9.95
C LYS A 121 -2.15 -1.09 9.59
N THR A 122 -2.47 0.01 8.90
CA THR A 122 -3.84 0.29 8.46
C THR A 122 -4.33 -0.77 7.47
N SER A 123 -3.47 -1.20 6.55
CA SER A 123 -3.76 -2.28 5.60
C SER A 123 -4.02 -3.61 6.32
N LYS A 124 -3.13 -4.01 7.23
CA LYS A 124 -3.28 -5.23 8.05
C LYS A 124 -4.54 -5.19 8.91
N LEU A 125 -4.87 -4.05 9.52
CA LEU A 125 -6.08 -3.89 10.33
C LEU A 125 -7.35 -4.01 9.46
N SER A 126 -7.32 -3.50 8.22
CA SER A 126 -8.41 -3.72 7.26
C SER A 126 -8.59 -5.19 6.90
N GLN A 127 -7.48 -5.90 6.66
CA GLN A 127 -7.50 -7.34 6.38
C GLN A 127 -8.03 -8.13 7.59
N ALA A 128 -7.56 -7.84 8.79
CA ALA A 128 -8.07 -8.42 10.03
C ALA A 128 -9.59 -8.19 10.18
N LYS A 129 -10.07 -6.99 9.85
CA LYS A 129 -11.50 -6.68 9.87
C LYS A 129 -12.30 -7.50 8.85
N GLU A 130 -11.75 -7.78 7.68
CA GLU A 130 -12.39 -8.63 6.67
C GLU A 130 -12.42 -10.11 7.12
N LEU A 131 -11.33 -10.62 7.67
CA LEU A 131 -11.26 -11.96 8.25
C LEU A 131 -12.26 -12.13 9.39
N LEU A 132 -12.33 -11.17 10.33
CA LEU A 132 -13.35 -11.18 11.39
C LEU A 132 -14.78 -11.06 10.84
N LYS A 133 -15.01 -10.41 9.69
CA LYS A 133 -16.35 -10.38 9.10
C LYS A 133 -16.76 -11.74 8.57
N ALA A 134 -15.82 -12.48 7.98
CA ALA A 134 -16.04 -13.84 7.45
C ALA A 134 -16.15 -14.91 8.55
N SER A 135 -15.68 -14.60 9.76
CA SER A 135 -15.74 -15.51 10.90
C SER A 135 -17.15 -15.76 11.43
N LYS A 136 -17.30 -16.83 12.22
CA LYS A 136 -18.56 -17.18 12.91
C LYS A 136 -18.80 -16.37 14.20
N ILE A 137 -17.93 -15.41 14.52
CA ILE A 137 -18.06 -14.55 15.69
C ILE A 137 -19.27 -13.62 15.49
N PRO A 138 -20.07 -13.31 16.52
CA PRO A 138 -21.18 -12.36 16.42
C PRO A 138 -20.70 -10.94 16.13
N ASP A 139 -21.41 -10.19 15.27
CA ASP A 139 -21.04 -8.83 14.87
C ASP A 139 -20.85 -7.87 16.05
N LYS A 140 -21.61 -8.06 17.14
CA LYS A 140 -21.50 -7.27 18.38
C LYS A 140 -20.14 -7.40 19.07
N LEU A 141 -19.41 -8.49 18.83
CA LEU A 141 -18.10 -8.78 19.40
C LEU A 141 -16.96 -8.46 18.43
N LYS A 142 -17.21 -8.50 17.12
CA LYS A 142 -16.17 -8.26 16.08
C LYS A 142 -15.43 -6.94 16.29
N ASP A 143 -16.14 -5.83 16.52
CA ASP A 143 -15.49 -4.53 16.73
C ASP A 143 -14.64 -4.46 18.01
N LYS A 144 -15.04 -5.22 19.04
CA LYS A 144 -14.28 -5.30 20.30
C LYS A 144 -13.04 -6.19 20.12
N TRP A 145 -13.19 -7.30 19.40
CA TRP A 145 -12.15 -8.30 19.21
C TRP A 145 -11.16 -7.94 18.12
N LEU A 146 -11.54 -7.07 17.17
CA LEU A 146 -10.60 -6.46 16.23
C LEU A 146 -9.47 -5.71 16.96
N LYS A 147 -9.74 -5.16 18.15
CA LYS A 147 -8.72 -4.51 19.00
C LYS A 147 -7.78 -5.50 19.69
N ARG A 148 -8.11 -6.79 19.70
CA ARG A 148 -7.28 -7.88 20.24
C ARG A 148 -6.37 -8.48 19.16
N VAL A 149 -6.60 -8.15 17.88
CA VAL A 149 -5.73 -8.56 16.77
C VAL A 149 -4.49 -7.69 16.79
N ASP A 150 -3.34 -8.32 16.92
CA ASP A 150 -2.04 -7.65 16.86
C ASP A 150 -1.48 -7.73 15.44
N VAL A 151 -1.42 -6.57 14.78
CA VAL A 151 -0.92 -6.44 13.40
C VAL A 151 0.61 -6.43 13.31
N ASP A 152 1.29 -6.33 14.44
CA ASP A 152 2.76 -6.34 14.53
C ASP A 152 3.31 -7.71 14.97
N ASP A 153 2.46 -8.65 15.37
CA ASP A 153 2.85 -10.00 15.79
C ASP A 153 3.34 -10.87 14.61
N GLU A 154 4.16 -11.89 14.90
CA GLU A 154 4.66 -12.83 13.91
C GLU A 154 3.58 -13.83 13.44
N THR A 155 2.55 -14.03 14.27
CA THR A 155 1.41 -14.90 13.98
C THR A 155 0.53 -14.30 12.88
N SER A 156 0.15 -15.11 11.89
CA SER A 156 -0.69 -14.66 10.79
C SER A 156 -2.03 -14.11 11.28
N LEU A 157 -2.58 -13.10 10.58
CA LEU A 157 -3.88 -12.53 10.91
C LEU A 157 -4.98 -13.60 10.87
N GLU A 158 -4.87 -14.55 9.95
CA GLU A 158 -5.78 -15.68 9.82
C GLU A 158 -5.77 -16.57 11.05
N ASP A 159 -4.59 -16.90 11.58
CA ASP A 159 -4.47 -17.77 12.75
C ASP A 159 -4.91 -17.06 14.03
N GLN A 160 -4.63 -15.75 14.16
CA GLN A 160 -5.19 -14.95 15.25
C GLN A 160 -6.73 -14.91 15.20
N VAL A 161 -7.33 -14.77 14.01
CA VAL A 161 -8.79 -14.78 13.87
C VAL A 161 -9.38 -16.16 14.15
N LYS A 162 -8.72 -17.24 13.72
CA LYS A 162 -9.14 -18.61 14.06
C LYS A 162 -9.10 -18.86 15.57
N ALA A 163 -8.05 -18.43 16.25
CA ALA A 163 -7.96 -18.55 17.71
C ALA A 163 -9.12 -17.82 18.40
N LEU A 164 -9.48 -16.63 17.93
CA LEU A 164 -10.66 -15.91 18.42
C LEU A 164 -11.97 -16.66 18.11
N GLU A 165 -12.10 -17.29 16.95
CA GLU A 165 -13.25 -18.14 16.63
C GLU A 165 -13.37 -19.35 17.57
N GLU A 166 -12.24 -20.00 17.88
CA GLU A 166 -12.17 -21.11 18.83
C GLU A 166 -12.57 -20.66 20.24
N GLU A 167 -12.01 -19.53 20.74
CA GLU A 167 -12.43 -18.92 22.01
C GLU A 167 -13.95 -18.68 22.05
N TYR A 168 -14.54 -18.20 20.95
CA TYR A 168 -15.98 -17.98 20.87
C TYR A 168 -16.79 -19.29 20.97
N LEU A 169 -16.33 -20.34 20.29
CA LEU A 169 -17.00 -21.64 20.32
C LEU A 169 -16.92 -22.28 21.72
N GLU A 170 -15.78 -22.16 22.38
CA GLU A 170 -15.59 -22.63 23.76
C GLU A 170 -16.51 -21.88 24.73
N LEU A 171 -16.55 -20.55 24.68
CA LEU A 171 -17.45 -19.73 25.51
C LEU A 171 -18.93 -20.09 25.28
N LYS A 172 -19.32 -20.35 24.03
CA LYS A 172 -20.68 -20.79 23.71
C LYS A 172 -20.97 -22.16 24.33
N GLN A 173 -20.02 -23.10 24.26
CA GLN A 173 -20.19 -24.43 24.82
C GLN A 173 -20.23 -24.41 26.36
N GLU A 174 -19.38 -23.61 27.00
CA GLU A 174 -19.39 -23.41 28.45
C GLU A 174 -20.73 -22.85 28.93
N HIS A 175 -21.24 -21.79 28.28
CA HIS A 175 -22.54 -21.22 28.63
C HIS A 175 -23.69 -22.22 28.45
N ILE A 176 -23.63 -23.07 27.41
CA ILE A 176 -24.58 -24.17 27.25
C ILE A 176 -24.48 -25.14 28.44
N ASN A 177 -23.28 -25.59 28.80
CA ASN A 177 -23.07 -26.51 29.91
C ASN A 177 -23.53 -25.92 31.26
N GLU A 178 -23.26 -24.64 31.50
CA GLU A 178 -23.71 -23.91 32.70
C GLU A 178 -25.24 -23.82 32.75
N SER A 179 -25.89 -23.40 31.66
CA SER A 179 -27.36 -23.33 31.59
C SER A 179 -28.04 -24.70 31.76
N VAL A 180 -27.37 -25.78 31.36
CA VAL A 180 -27.83 -27.17 31.56
C VAL A 180 -27.67 -27.59 33.02
N ASN A 181 -26.60 -27.16 33.70
CA ASN A 181 -26.36 -27.48 35.11
C ASN A 181 -27.20 -26.64 36.09
N GLU A 182 -27.59 -25.41 35.72
CA GLU A 182 -28.39 -24.51 36.56
C GLU A 182 -29.91 -24.77 36.52
N GLY A 183 -30.37 -25.76 35.74
CA GLY A 183 -31.74 -26.29 35.86
C GLY A 183 -32.85 -25.49 35.19
N GLU A 184 -32.53 -24.53 34.30
CA GLU A 184 -33.54 -23.77 33.53
C GLU A 184 -33.54 -24.05 32.01
N GLY A 185 -32.91 -25.14 31.55
CA GLY A 185 -32.89 -25.53 30.13
C GLY A 185 -34.00 -26.53 29.76
N LYS A 186 -35.07 -26.07 29.10
CA LYS A 186 -35.85 -26.96 28.21
C LYS A 186 -34.87 -27.56 27.19
N GLN A 187 -34.71 -28.87 27.21
CA GLN A 187 -33.98 -29.63 26.20
C GLN A 187 -34.56 -29.34 24.80
N THR A 188 -33.94 -28.43 24.05
CA THR A 188 -33.93 -28.54 22.60
C THR A 188 -32.62 -29.21 22.26
N GLY A 189 -32.67 -30.54 22.19
CA GLY A 189 -31.51 -31.40 22.01
C GLY A 189 -30.66 -30.96 20.82
N VAL A 190 -29.39 -30.70 21.09
CA VAL A 190 -28.36 -30.78 20.05
C VAL A 190 -28.16 -32.27 19.82
N ALA A 191 -28.90 -32.83 18.86
CA ALA A 191 -28.56 -34.14 18.33
C ALA A 191 -27.14 -34.06 17.77
N THR A 192 -26.26 -34.90 18.28
CA THR A 192 -24.96 -35.15 17.66
C THR A 192 -25.18 -35.59 16.21
N ASN A 193 -24.20 -35.37 15.32
CA ASN A 193 -24.33 -35.77 13.91
C ASN A 193 -24.67 -37.27 13.75
N ALA A 194 -24.31 -38.11 14.72
CA ALA A 194 -24.67 -39.53 14.77
C ALA A 194 -26.17 -39.73 15.03
N GLU A 195 -26.73 -39.05 16.03
CA GLU A 195 -28.15 -39.12 16.39
C GLU A 195 -29.06 -38.53 15.29
N MET A 196 -28.58 -37.52 14.56
CA MET A 196 -29.33 -36.97 13.43
C MET A 196 -29.39 -37.93 12.24
N SER A 197 -28.33 -38.74 12.03
CA SER A 197 -28.30 -39.76 10.97
C SER A 197 -29.25 -40.92 11.25
N GLU A 198 -29.33 -41.35 12.51
CA GLU A 198 -30.22 -42.44 12.94
C GLU A 198 -31.69 -42.01 12.86
N TYR A 199 -32.01 -40.77 13.25
CA TYR A 199 -33.36 -40.21 13.10
C TYR A 199 -33.78 -40.03 11.64
N LEU A 200 -32.85 -39.66 10.76
CA LEU A 200 -33.13 -39.54 9.32
C LEU A 200 -33.37 -40.91 8.67
N ASP A 201 -32.60 -41.94 9.03
CA ASP A 201 -32.81 -43.30 8.54
C ASP A 201 -34.09 -43.94 9.13
N GLU A 202 -34.48 -43.60 10.36
CA GLU A 202 -35.74 -44.07 10.98
C GLU A 202 -36.98 -43.39 10.37
N LYS A 203 -36.90 -42.08 10.07
CA LYS A 203 -38.04 -41.30 9.54
C LYS A 203 -38.16 -41.33 8.03
N PHE A 204 -37.06 -41.51 7.31
CA PHE A 204 -36.99 -41.58 5.87
C PHE A 204 -36.16 -42.79 5.46
N PRO A 205 -36.64 -44.02 5.73
CA PRO A 205 -35.96 -45.22 5.27
C PRO A 205 -35.82 -45.12 3.76
N LYS A 206 -34.59 -45.28 3.27
CA LYS A 206 -34.31 -45.30 1.83
C LYS A 206 -35.13 -46.44 1.25
N GLU A 207 -36.16 -46.10 0.47
CA GLU A 207 -36.89 -47.10 -0.30
C GLU A 207 -35.86 -47.87 -1.13
N GLU A 208 -35.69 -49.16 -0.81
CA GLU A 208 -35.03 -50.10 -1.69
C GLU A 208 -35.79 -50.06 -3.01
N SER A 209 -35.19 -49.41 -4.00
CA SER A 209 -35.53 -49.57 -5.41
C SER A 209 -35.26 -51.03 -5.79
N ALA A 210 -36.22 -51.91 -5.47
CA ALA A 210 -36.26 -53.26 -5.96
C ALA A 210 -36.74 -53.25 -7.43
N LYS A 211 -35.80 -53.57 -8.32
CA LYS A 211 -35.88 -53.84 -9.76
C LYS A 211 -35.73 -52.65 -10.73
#